data_AF-A0A1E7Z216-F1
#
_entry.id   AF-A0A1E7Z216-F1
#
_cell.length_a   1.000
_cell.length_b   1.000
_cell.length_c   1.000
_cell.angle_alpha   90.00
_cell.angle_beta   90.00
_cell.angle_gamma   90.00
#
_symmetry.space_group_name_H-M   'P 1'
#
loop_
_entity.id
_entity.type
_entity.pdbx_description
1 polymer ?
#
loop_
_entity_poly.entity_id
_entity_poly.type
_entity_poly.pdbx_seq_one_letter_code
_entity_poly.pdbx_strand_id
1 'polypeptide(L)' 'MVRYFGFLANRKRGSVLPKVYEALEMMLRKKPEKPGFAVLMKGFLGTDPYQCILCKGRLRFAGAQAGTQAMA' A
#
# COMPACT_ATOMS: atom_id res chain seq x y z
N MET A 1 -17.29 4.48 -13.94
CA MET A 1 -16.73 4.33 -12.58
C MET A 1 -17.86 3.98 -11.61
N VAL A 2 -17.81 2.81 -10.97
CA VAL A 2 -18.91 2.29 -10.13
C VAL A 2 -18.97 3.06 -8.80
N ARG A 3 -20.12 3.64 -8.46
CA ARG A 3 -20.36 4.31 -7.18
C ARG A 3 -21.04 3.33 -6.23
N TYR A 4 -20.29 2.87 -5.22
CA TYR A 4 -20.83 2.02 -4.17
C TYR A 4 -21.58 2.85 -3.12
N PHE A 5 -22.80 2.44 -2.80
CA PHE A 5 -23.64 3.07 -1.78
C PHE A 5 -23.70 2.19 -0.51
N GLY A 6 -24.26 2.75 0.56
CA GLY A 6 -24.47 2.02 1.83
C GLY A 6 -23.17 1.63 2.54
N PHE A 7 -23.09 0.40 3.03
CA PHE A 7 -21.91 -0.10 3.76
C PHE A 7 -20.69 -0.35 2.85
N LEU A 8 -20.90 -0.46 1.53
CA LEU A 8 -19.82 -0.58 0.55
C LEU A 8 -19.21 0.77 0.16
N ALA A 9 -19.81 1.89 0.57
CA ALA A 9 -19.21 3.20 0.37
C ALA A 9 -17.83 3.28 1.03
N ASN A 10 -16.82 3.80 0.31
CA ASN A 10 -15.42 3.83 0.77
C ASN A 10 -15.23 4.38 2.19
N ARG A 11 -16.03 5.39 2.57
CA ARG A 11 -16.01 6.01 3.91
C ARG A 11 -16.45 5.06 5.03
N LYS A 12 -17.36 4.14 4.76
CA LYS A 12 -17.96 3.22 5.76
C LYS A 12 -17.44 1.80 5.66
N ARG A 13 -16.88 1.42 4.52
CA ARG A 13 -16.44 0.05 4.20
C ARG A 13 -15.47 -0.53 5.23
N GLY A 14 -14.48 0.24 5.68
CA GLY A 14 -13.48 -0.25 6.63
C GLY A 14 -14.05 -0.68 7.99
N SER A 15 -15.11 -0.01 8.46
CA SER A 15 -15.75 -0.26 9.76
C SER A 15 -16.96 -1.21 9.69
N VAL A 16 -17.73 -1.17 8.61
CA VAL A 16 -19.02 -1.88 8.53
C VAL A 16 -18.88 -3.23 7.83
N LEU A 17 -18.00 -3.35 6.83
CA LEU A 17 -17.82 -4.59 6.08
C LEU A 17 -17.35 -5.78 6.95
N PRO A 18 -16.44 -5.61 7.94
CA PRO A 18 -16.06 -6.70 8.83
C PRO A 18 -17.22 -7.27 9.62
N LYS A 19 -18.15 -6.42 10.10
CA LYS A 19 -19.35 -6.84 10.85
C LYS A 19 -20.30 -7.67 10.00
N VAL A 20 -20.41 -7.34 8.71
CA VAL A 20 -21.22 -8.11 7.75
C VAL A 20 -20.59 -9.49 7.50
N TYR A 21 -19.26 -9.57 7.41
CA TYR A 21 -18.58 -10.87 7.28
C TYR A 21 -18.73 -11.74 8.53
N GLU A 22 -18.68 -11.14 9.72
CA GLU A 22 -18.93 -11.82 10.98
C GLU A 22 -20.37 -12.36 11.06
N ALA A 23 -21.36 -11.54 10.71
CA ALA A 23 -22.76 -11.94 10.68
C ALA A 23 -23.09 -13.03 9.66
N LEU A 24 -22.31 -13.11 8.57
CA LEU A 24 -22.46 -14.10 7.50
C LEU A 24 -21.55 -15.33 7.70
N GLU A 25 -20.83 -15.44 8.83
CA GLU A 25 -19.85 -16.49 9.12
C GLU A 25 -18.81 -16.69 8.01
N MET A 26 -18.50 -15.61 7.28
CA MET A 26 -17.54 -15.66 6.18
C MET A 26 -16.12 -15.54 6.72
N MET A 27 -15.24 -16.44 6.30
CA MET A 27 -13.81 -16.30 6.59
C MET A 27 -13.28 -14.99 6.02
N LEU A 28 -12.79 -14.12 6.91
CA LEU A 28 -12.11 -12.90 6.51
C LEU A 28 -10.87 -13.26 5.69
N ARG A 29 -10.84 -12.81 4.44
CA ARG A 29 -9.63 -12.92 3.62
C ARG A 29 -8.51 -12.17 4.34
N LYS A 30 -7.37 -12.84 4.53
CA LYS A 30 -6.16 -12.19 5.03
C LYS A 30 -5.87 -10.99 4.14
N LYS A 31 -5.75 -9.82 4.76
CA LYS A 31 -5.31 -8.63 4.05
C LYS A 31 -3.93 -8.95 3.47
N PRO A 32 -3.70 -8.72 2.16
CA PRO A 32 -2.37 -8.91 1.61
C PRO A 32 -1.41 -8.02 2.39
N GLU A 33 -0.25 -8.57 2.73
CA GLU A 33 0.82 -7.80 3.35
C GLU A 33 1.10 -6.61 2.44
N LYS A 34 1.09 -5.40 3.01
CA LYS A 34 1.44 -4.22 2.23
C LYS A 34 2.92 -4.36 1.90
N PRO A 35 3.30 -4.53 0.62
CA PRO A 35 4.71 -4.61 0.27
C PRO A 35 5.42 -3.34 0.75
N GLY A 36 6.57 -3.51 1.38
CA GLY A 36 7.39 -2.38 1.82
C GLY A 36 7.84 -1.51 0.64
N PHE A 37 8.25 -0.28 0.92
CA PHE A 37 8.71 0.67 -0.10
C PHE A 37 9.74 0.08 -1.07
N ALA A 38 10.72 -0.67 -0.57
CA ALA A 38 11.72 -1.30 -1.43
C ALA A 38 11.16 -2.38 -2.36
N VAL A 39 10.18 -3.16 -1.91
CA VAL A 39 9.50 -4.16 -2.74
C VAL A 39 8.70 -3.48 -3.83
N LEU A 40 8.02 -2.37 -3.48
CA LEU A 40 7.30 -1.54 -4.45
C LEU A 40 8.25 -0.93 -5.49
N MET A 41 9.33 -0.26 -5.06
CA MET A 41 10.30 0.36 -5.96
C MET A 41 10.94 -0.66 -6.90
N LYS A 42 11.32 -1.82 -6.38
CA LYS A 42 11.88 -2.91 -7.19
C LYS A 42 10.86 -3.46 -8.19
N GLY A 43 9.60 -3.60 -7.80
CA GLY A 43 8.54 -4.11 -8.67
C GLY A 43 8.10 -3.12 -9.75
N PHE A 44 8.02 -1.83 -9.43
CA PHE A 44 7.54 -0.79 -10.35
C PHE A 44 8.64 -0.19 -11.24
N LEU A 45 9.81 0.10 -10.67
CA LEU A 45 10.90 0.81 -11.34
C LEU A 45 12.05 -0.13 -11.73
N GLY A 46 12.04 -1.39 -11.30
CA GLY A 46 13.13 -2.34 -11.53
C GLY A 46 14.40 -2.02 -10.75
N THR A 47 14.39 -0.98 -9.91
CA THR A 47 15.56 -0.50 -9.16
C THR A 47 15.41 -0.81 -7.68
N ASP A 48 16.45 -1.37 -7.07
CA ASP A 48 16.52 -1.56 -5.63
C ASP A 48 17.01 -0.25 -4.99
N PRO A 49 16.18 0.44 -4.18
CA PRO A 49 16.58 1.69 -3.54
C PRO A 49 17.72 1.52 -2.53
N TYR A 50 17.99 0.28 -2.09
CA TYR A 50 19.09 -0.03 -1.20
C TYR A 50 20.34 -0.53 -1.91
N GLN A 51 20.39 -0.49 -3.24
CA GLN A 51 21.58 -0.82 -4.00
C GLN A 51 22.25 0.45 -4.52
N CYS A 52 23.54 0.63 -4.22
CA CYS A 52 24.31 1.74 -4.77
C CYS A 52 24.47 1.56 -6.28
N ILE A 53 24.08 2.56 -7.06
CA ILE A 53 24.17 2.53 -8.53
C ILE A 53 25.64 2.44 -9.00
N LEU A 54 26.58 3.03 -8.25
CA LEU A 54 27.99 3.07 -8.62
C LEU A 54 28.74 1.79 -8.23
N CYS A 55 28.72 1.43 -6.94
CA CYS A 55 29.53 0.32 -6.43
C CYS A 55 28.75 -0.98 -6.18
N LYS A 56 27.43 -0.99 -6.42
CA LYS A 56 26.51 -2.11 -6.15
C LYS A 56 26.45 -2.57 -4.68
N GLY A 57 27.09 -1.85 -3.75
CA GLY A 57 27.02 -2.10 -2.32
C GLY A 57 25.63 -1.81 -1.72
N ARG A 58 25.38 -2.33 -0.51
CA ARG A 58 24.10 -2.20 0.18
C ARG A 58 24.04 -0.90 0.99
N LEU A 59 23.11 -0.03 0.65
CA LEU A 59 22.82 1.23 1.34
C LEU A 59 21.91 0.97 2.54
N ARG A 60 22.03 1.82 3.57
CA ARG A 60 21.16 1.82 4.74
C ARG A 60 20.16 2.96 4.64
N PHE A 61 18.94 2.73 5.12
CA PHE A 61 17.93 3.77 5.16
C PHE A 61 18.37 4.87 6.15
N ALA A 62 18.52 6.10 5.65
CA ALA A 62 18.85 7.26 6.47
C ALA A 62 17.61 8.13 6.78
N GLY A 63 16.66 8.21 5.84
CA GLY A 63 15.44 9.00 5.98
C GLY A 63 14.67 9.04 4.67
N ALA A 64 13.42 9.48 4.73
CA ALA A 64 12.57 9.71 3.57
C ALA A 64 11.96 11.11 3.68
N GLN A 65 12.04 11.88 2.59
CA GLN A 65 11.40 13.18 2.49
C GLN A 65 10.25 13.08 1.48
N ALA A 66 9.05 13.46 1.91
CA ALA A 66 7.93 13.56 1.00
C ALA A 66 8.19 14.72 0.02
N GLY A 67 8.06 14.45 -1.29
CA GLY A 67 8.08 15.52 -2.28
C GLY A 67 6.87 16.43 -2.10
N THR A 68 7.09 17.73 -1.97
CA THR A 68 6.03 18.73 -2.18
C THR A 68 5.70 18.73 -3.67
N GLN A 69 4.42 18.62 -4.04
CA GLN A 69 4.03 18.62 -5.46
C GLN A 69 4.56 19.90 -6.14
N ALA A 70 5.28 19.75 -7.25
CA ALA A 70 5.55 20.85 -8.17
C ALA A 70 4.27 21.12 -8.96
N MET A 71 3.38 21.93 -8.40
CA MET A 71 2.30 22.57 -9.14
C MET A 71 2.46 24.07 -8.93
N ALA A 72 3.12 24.71 -9.88
CA ALA A 72 3.01 26.14 -10.19
C ALA A 72 2.36 26.25 -11.57
#